data_AF-A0A2D4I7K0-F1
#
_entry.id   AF-A0A2D4I7K0-F1
#
_cell.length_a   1.000
_cell.length_b   1.000
_cell.length_c   1.000
_cell.angle_alpha   90.00
_cell.angle_beta   90.00
_cell.angle_gamma   90.00
#
_symmetry.space_group_name_H-M   'P 1'
#
loop_
_entity.id
_entity.type
_entity.pdbx_description
1 polymer ?
#
loop_
_entity_poly.entity_id
_entity_poly.type
_entity_poly.pdbx_seq_one_letter_code
_entity_poly.pdbx_strand_id
1 'polypeptide(L)'
;MALTNLAGTSERLRQKIVKEKAVPIIEGYMFEEHEMIRLAATECMCNLALSPQVAELFLAKGSDRLKLLVLYSGEEDERLRRAASGTLAVLTSLLPQICVQISQVTTDWLEILQSLLFSPCTELQHRGVVVVRNMMAADREVATKLMESEMLEILSMATRAEDKPQVAQLAQECLAHAVSYGLIKPNAAAGE
;
A
#
# COMPACT_ATOMS: atom_id res chain seq x y z
N MET A 1 10.34 15.37 -11.56
CA MET A 1 9.01 15.71 -12.13
C MET A 1 8.85 15.32 -13.61
N ALA A 2 9.72 15.70 -14.55
CA ALA A 2 9.53 15.32 -15.97
C ALA A 2 9.45 13.80 -16.21
N LEU A 3 10.35 13.03 -15.58
CA LEU A 3 10.32 11.55 -15.62
C LEU A 3 9.05 10.98 -14.98
N THR A 4 8.58 11.57 -13.88
CA THR A 4 7.32 11.19 -13.20
C THR A 4 6.15 11.22 -14.18
N ASN A 5 6.02 12.30 -14.95
CA ASN A 5 4.94 12.46 -15.95
C ASN A 5 5.07 11.45 -17.09
N LEU A 6 6.29 11.23 -17.60
CA LEU A 6 6.54 10.24 -18.65
C LEU A 6 6.20 8.81 -18.18
N ALA A 7 6.61 8.44 -16.97
CA ALA A 7 6.32 7.13 -16.38
C ALA A 7 4.82 6.91 -16.16
N GLY A 8 4.07 7.97 -15.83
CA GLY A 8 2.61 7.92 -15.65
C GLY A 8 1.83 7.79 -16.97
N THR A 9 2.45 8.04 -18.12
CA THR A 9 1.73 8.13 -19.39
C THR A 9 1.47 6.78 -20.05
N SER A 10 2.46 5.88 -20.12
CA SER A 10 2.28 4.57 -20.79
C SER A 10 3.35 3.54 -20.42
N GLU A 11 3.01 2.26 -20.56
CA GLU A 11 3.98 1.17 -20.38
C GLU A 11 5.19 1.29 -21.31
N ARG A 12 4.97 1.72 -22.56
CA ARG A 12 6.07 1.94 -23.52
C ARG A 12 7.11 2.93 -22.99
N LEU A 13 6.67 3.99 -22.31
CA LEU A 13 7.60 4.99 -21.74
C LEU A 13 8.28 4.47 -20.48
N ARG A 14 7.58 3.74 -19.61
CA ARG A 14 8.21 3.06 -18.46
C ARG A 14 9.31 2.10 -18.91
N GLN A 15 9.03 1.27 -19.93
CA GLN A 15 10.01 0.36 -20.51
C GLN A 15 11.24 1.09 -21.07
N LYS A 16 11.09 2.28 -21.64
CA LYS A 16 12.24 3.11 -22.05
C LYS A 16 13.06 3.57 -20.85
N ILE A 17 12.40 4.07 -19.80
CA ILE A 17 13.09 4.50 -18.56
C ILE A 17 13.88 3.34 -17.95
N VAL A 18 13.31 2.12 -17.94
CA VAL A 18 13.98 0.91 -17.46
C VAL A 18 15.20 0.56 -18.34
N LYS A 19 15.05 0.59 -19.67
CA LYS A 19 16.14 0.31 -20.63
C LYS A 19 17.32 1.28 -20.49
N GLU A 20 17.04 2.54 -20.18
CA GLU A 20 18.06 3.56 -19.91
C GLU A 20 18.70 3.44 -18.51
N LYS A 21 18.40 2.36 -17.76
CA LYS A 21 18.95 2.07 -16.42
C LYS A 21 18.70 3.21 -15.41
N ALA A 22 17.58 3.93 -15.55
CA ALA A 22 17.26 5.04 -14.67
C ALA A 22 16.67 4.59 -13.32
N VAL A 23 16.12 3.37 -13.23
CA VAL A 23 15.44 2.88 -12.00
C VAL A 23 16.35 2.92 -10.77
N PRO A 24 17.60 2.40 -10.79
CA PRO A 24 18.49 2.49 -9.63
C PRO A 24 18.85 3.93 -9.23
N ILE A 25 18.89 4.86 -10.19
CA ILE A 25 19.16 6.27 -9.92
C ILE A 25 17.96 6.91 -9.21
N ILE A 26 16.75 6.64 -9.71
CA ILE A 26 15.50 7.10 -9.09
C ILE A 26 15.36 6.51 -7.69
N GLU A 27 15.68 5.23 -7.52
CA GLU A 27 15.73 4.58 -6.20
C GLU A 27 16.71 5.29 -5.27
N GLY A 28 17.94 5.59 -5.71
CA GLY A 28 18.91 6.33 -4.91
C GLY A 28 18.34 7.66 -4.39
N TYR A 29 17.62 8.40 -5.24
CA TYR A 29 16.96 9.63 -4.84
C TYR A 29 15.81 9.45 -3.84
N MET A 30 15.22 8.25 -3.71
CA MET A 30 14.24 7.97 -2.66
C MET A 30 14.88 7.94 -1.27
N PHE A 31 16.19 7.67 -1.15
CA PHE A 31 16.93 7.63 0.12
C PHE A 31 17.58 8.97 0.50
N GLU A 32 17.41 10.01 -0.31
CA GLU A 32 17.98 11.32 -0.03
C GLU A 32 17.29 12.03 1.13
N GLU A 33 18.06 12.83 1.87
CA GLU A 33 17.55 13.62 2.99
C GLU A 33 16.65 14.78 2.51
N HIS A 34 16.94 15.32 1.32
CA HIS A 34 16.20 16.46 0.79
C HIS A 34 14.75 16.07 0.44
N GLU A 35 13.80 16.58 1.22
CA GLU A 35 12.38 16.21 1.18
C GLU A 35 11.77 16.25 -0.22
N MET A 36 11.97 17.34 -0.97
CA MET A 36 11.42 17.47 -2.32
C MET A 36 12.03 16.50 -3.35
N ILE A 37 13.30 16.12 -3.19
CA ILE A 37 13.97 15.15 -4.07
C ILE A 37 13.41 13.76 -3.78
N ARG A 38 13.38 13.39 -2.49
CA ARG A 38 12.79 12.14 -1.99
C ARG A 38 11.34 11.97 -2.44
N LEU A 39 10.53 13.02 -2.30
CA LEU A 39 9.13 13.04 -2.75
C LEU A 39 9.03 12.80 -4.26
N ALA A 40 9.73 13.61 -5.07
CA ALA A 40 9.66 13.50 -6.52
C ALA A 40 10.14 12.14 -7.04
N ALA A 41 11.13 11.54 -6.38
CA ALA A 41 11.62 10.20 -6.67
C ALA A 41 10.58 9.12 -6.32
N THR A 42 9.96 9.23 -5.16
CA THR A 42 8.91 8.30 -4.71
C THR A 42 7.67 8.37 -5.61
N GLU A 43 7.24 9.57 -6.01
CA GLU A 43 6.16 9.75 -7.00
C GLU A 43 6.53 9.13 -8.36
N CYS A 44 7.78 9.31 -8.81
CA CYS A 44 8.24 8.68 -10.04
C CYS A 44 8.24 7.16 -9.93
N MET A 45 8.68 6.62 -8.80
CA MET A 45 8.70 5.18 -8.54
C MET A 45 7.27 4.60 -8.48
N CYS A 46 6.31 5.33 -7.89
CA CYS A 46 4.90 4.93 -7.88
C CYS A 46 4.37 4.66 -9.30
N ASN A 47 4.69 5.55 -10.25
CA ASN A 47 4.30 5.36 -11.64
C ASN A 47 5.09 4.21 -12.31
N LEU A 48 6.38 4.06 -12.00
CA LEU A 48 7.21 3.00 -12.56
C LEU A 48 6.80 1.60 -12.08
N ALA A 49 6.34 1.47 -10.83
CA ALA A 49 5.88 0.22 -10.23
C ALA A 49 4.66 -0.40 -10.95
N LEU A 50 3.96 0.37 -11.78
CA LEU A 50 2.93 -0.17 -12.69
C LEU A 50 3.52 -1.10 -13.77
N SER A 51 4.83 -1.03 -14.02
CA SER A 51 5.52 -1.97 -14.91
C SER A 51 5.86 -3.25 -14.12
N PRO A 52 5.45 -4.44 -14.60
CA PRO A 52 5.75 -5.71 -13.91
C PRO A 52 7.24 -5.92 -13.65
N GLN A 53 8.10 -5.52 -14.60
CA GLN A 53 9.55 -5.62 -14.46
C GLN A 53 10.08 -4.78 -13.29
N VAL A 54 9.49 -3.60 -13.05
CA VAL A 54 9.89 -2.75 -11.91
C VAL A 54 9.28 -3.29 -10.62
N ALA A 55 8.04 -3.77 -10.64
CA ALA A 55 7.38 -4.37 -9.49
C ALA A 55 8.18 -5.56 -8.93
N GLU A 56 8.72 -6.42 -9.80
CA GLU A 56 9.55 -7.57 -9.40
C GLU A 56 10.82 -7.17 -8.64
N LEU A 57 11.35 -5.95 -8.82
CA LEU A 57 12.53 -5.47 -8.08
C LEU A 57 12.27 -5.34 -6.57
N PHE A 58 11.00 -5.21 -6.17
CA PHE A 58 10.60 -5.13 -4.76
C PHE A 58 10.59 -6.50 -4.07
N LEU A 59 10.67 -7.61 -4.82
CA LEU A 59 10.81 -8.97 -4.26
C LEU A 59 12.25 -9.32 -3.90
N ALA A 60 13.22 -8.50 -4.32
CA ALA A 60 14.64 -8.78 -4.13
C ALA A 60 15.02 -8.85 -2.64
N LYS A 61 15.51 -10.02 -2.20
CA LYS A 61 15.99 -10.21 -0.83
C LYS A 61 17.20 -9.32 -0.54
N GLY A 62 17.25 -8.75 0.66
CA GLY A 62 18.33 -7.87 1.11
C GLY A 62 18.26 -6.44 0.56
N SER A 63 17.19 -6.09 -0.16
CA SER A 63 16.91 -4.71 -0.55
C SER A 63 15.96 -4.04 0.45
N ASP A 64 16.23 -2.78 0.79
CA ASP A 64 15.37 -1.97 1.66
C ASP A 64 14.24 -1.26 0.90
N ARG A 65 14.05 -1.52 -0.41
CA ARG A 65 13.01 -0.85 -1.23
C ARG A 65 11.62 -0.96 -0.62
N LEU A 66 11.19 -2.18 -0.28
CA LEU A 66 9.86 -2.40 0.29
C LEU A 66 9.76 -1.79 1.69
N LYS A 67 10.80 -1.97 2.52
CA LYS A 67 10.88 -1.37 3.85
C LYS A 67 10.69 0.14 3.81
N LEU A 68 11.39 0.81 2.89
CA LEU A 68 11.32 2.26 2.71
C LEU A 68 9.90 2.72 2.36
N LEU A 69 9.22 2.03 1.43
CA LEU A 69 7.84 2.36 1.07
C LEU A 69 6.85 2.17 2.23
N VAL A 70 7.04 1.13 3.05
CA VAL A 70 6.24 0.93 4.26
C VAL A 70 6.48 2.10 5.22
N LEU A 71 7.72 2.42 5.54
CA LEU A 71 8.05 3.54 6.44
C LEU A 71 7.50 4.89 5.92
N TYR A 72 7.69 5.20 4.64
CA TYR A 72 7.19 6.44 4.01
C TYR A 72 5.67 6.56 4.02
N SER A 73 4.95 5.46 4.14
CA SER A 73 3.48 5.50 4.29
C SER A 73 3.05 6.02 5.67
N GLY A 74 3.93 5.94 6.67
CA GLY A 74 3.73 6.41 8.04
C GLY A 74 4.33 7.80 8.35
N GLU A 75 5.00 8.44 7.38
CA GLU A 75 5.60 9.76 7.55
C GLU A 75 4.56 10.89 7.75
N GLU A 76 5.01 12.09 8.12
CA GLU A 76 4.11 13.24 8.32
C GLU A 76 3.68 13.89 6.99
N ASP A 77 4.57 13.99 5.99
CA ASP A 77 4.27 14.64 4.70
C ASP A 77 3.22 13.81 3.92
N GLU A 78 2.01 14.37 3.80
CA GLU A 78 0.88 13.71 3.14
C GLU A 78 1.14 13.36 1.66
N ARG A 79 1.95 14.15 0.93
CA ARG A 79 2.32 13.84 -0.45
C ARG A 79 3.22 12.61 -0.50
N LEU A 80 4.19 12.52 0.41
CA LEU A 80 5.09 11.38 0.51
C LEU A 80 4.31 10.11 0.88
N ARG A 81 3.44 10.19 1.89
CA ARG A 81 2.55 9.08 2.28
C ARG A 81 1.69 8.61 1.12
N ARG A 82 1.12 9.53 0.34
CA ARG A 82 0.27 9.18 -0.83
C ARG A 82 1.06 8.46 -1.91
N ALA A 83 2.26 8.95 -2.23
CA ALA A 83 3.13 8.30 -3.20
C ALA A 83 3.56 6.90 -2.74
N ALA A 84 3.97 6.76 -1.48
CA ALA A 84 4.41 5.51 -0.91
C ALA A 84 3.28 4.47 -0.78
N SER A 85 2.18 4.83 -0.13
CA SER A 85 1.01 3.95 0.02
C SER A 85 0.34 3.62 -1.31
N GLY A 86 0.38 4.53 -2.28
CA GLY A 86 -0.07 4.27 -3.65
C GLY A 86 0.80 3.22 -4.33
N THR A 87 2.11 3.29 -4.13
CA THR A 87 3.04 2.27 -4.63
C THR A 87 2.75 0.91 -3.97
N LEU A 88 2.54 0.86 -2.65
CA LEU A 88 2.18 -0.38 -1.96
C LEU A 88 0.86 -0.98 -2.45
N ALA A 89 -0.16 -0.15 -2.71
CA ALA A 89 -1.44 -0.61 -3.25
C ALA A 89 -1.27 -1.27 -4.62
N VAL A 90 -0.44 -0.68 -5.49
CA VAL A 90 -0.08 -1.27 -6.79
C VAL A 90 0.67 -2.59 -6.58
N LEU A 91 1.76 -2.60 -5.80
CA LEU A 91 2.61 -3.77 -5.62
C LEU A 91 1.85 -4.97 -5.03
N THR A 92 1.03 -4.74 -3.99
CA THR A 92 0.23 -5.80 -3.36
C THR A 92 -0.86 -6.35 -4.28
N SER A 93 -1.35 -5.56 -5.24
CA SER A 93 -2.31 -6.03 -6.24
C SER A 93 -1.67 -6.89 -7.34
N LEU A 94 -0.38 -6.66 -7.63
CA LEU A 94 0.36 -7.36 -8.67
C LEU A 94 1.08 -8.61 -8.15
N LEU A 95 1.61 -8.56 -6.93
CA LEU A 95 2.53 -9.55 -6.38
C LEU A 95 2.09 -9.98 -4.97
N PRO A 96 1.36 -11.10 -4.82
CA PRO A 96 0.92 -11.61 -3.52
C PRO A 96 2.06 -11.87 -2.52
N GLN A 97 3.29 -12.09 -3.00
CA GLN A 97 4.44 -12.27 -2.11
C GLN A 97 4.78 -10.98 -1.34
N ILE A 98 4.55 -9.80 -1.94
CA ILE A 98 4.77 -8.51 -1.29
C ILE A 98 3.86 -8.38 -0.07
N CYS A 99 2.62 -8.87 -0.15
CA CYS A 99 1.68 -8.85 0.96
C CYS A 99 2.26 -9.47 2.24
N VAL A 100 2.93 -10.61 2.10
CA VAL A 100 3.58 -11.29 3.23
C VAL A 100 4.84 -10.53 3.66
N GLN A 101 5.65 -10.08 2.72
CA GLN A 101 6.91 -9.38 3.01
C GLN A 101 6.71 -8.05 3.76
N ILE A 102 5.60 -7.33 3.53
CA ILE A 102 5.26 -6.10 4.29
C ILE A 102 5.29 -6.37 5.80
N SER A 103 4.76 -7.52 6.25
CA SER A 103 4.75 -7.90 7.66
C SER A 103 6.11 -8.31 8.24
N GLN A 104 7.15 -8.36 7.40
CA GLN A 104 8.48 -8.87 7.75
C GLN A 104 9.59 -7.81 7.64
N VAL A 105 9.36 -6.73 6.88
CA VAL A 105 10.39 -5.70 6.61
C VAL A 105 10.54 -4.67 7.73
N THR A 106 9.52 -4.47 8.56
CA THR A 106 9.54 -3.60 9.74
C THR A 106 8.55 -4.09 10.79
N THR A 107 8.79 -3.77 12.06
CA THR A 107 7.86 -4.07 13.17
C THR A 107 6.61 -3.19 13.15
N ASP A 108 6.75 -1.97 12.64
CA ASP A 108 5.73 -0.91 12.76
C ASP A 108 4.66 -0.99 11.65
N TRP A 109 4.68 -2.05 10.84
CA TRP A 109 3.82 -2.19 9.66
C TRP A 109 2.32 -2.12 10.00
N LEU A 110 1.91 -2.66 11.15
CA LEU A 110 0.52 -2.58 11.61
C LEU A 110 0.12 -1.13 11.91
N GLU A 111 0.88 -0.44 12.76
CA GLU A 111 0.61 0.95 13.15
C GLU A 111 0.58 1.87 11.92
N ILE A 112 1.51 1.66 10.98
CA ILE A 112 1.55 2.41 9.72
C ILE A 112 0.27 2.19 8.91
N LEU A 113 -0.16 0.93 8.69
CA LEU A 113 -1.38 0.66 7.93
C LEU A 113 -2.62 1.20 8.65
N GLN A 114 -2.71 1.04 9.98
CA GLN A 114 -3.79 1.60 10.79
C GLN A 114 -3.85 3.13 10.64
N SER A 115 -2.69 3.81 10.66
CA SER A 115 -2.61 5.27 10.46
C SER A 115 -3.12 5.73 9.09
N LEU A 116 -2.98 4.90 8.05
CA LEU A 116 -3.54 5.20 6.73
C LEU A 116 -5.06 5.14 6.75
N LEU A 117 -5.63 4.08 7.35
CA LEU A 117 -7.09 3.92 7.42
C LEU A 117 -7.76 4.93 8.36
N PHE A 118 -7.04 5.41 9.37
CA PHE A 118 -7.52 6.45 10.29
C PHE A 118 -7.33 7.88 9.74
N SER A 119 -6.67 8.03 8.59
CA SER A 119 -6.41 9.34 8.01
C SER A 119 -7.70 10.10 7.65
N PRO A 120 -7.79 11.41 7.93
CA PRO A 120 -8.90 12.23 7.44
C PRO A 120 -8.86 12.37 5.90
N CYS A 121 -7.71 12.15 5.28
CA CYS A 121 -7.54 12.17 3.83
C CYS A 121 -8.14 10.88 3.23
N THR A 122 -9.30 11.00 2.57
CA THR A 122 -10.02 9.88 1.92
C THR A 122 -9.12 9.10 0.95
N GLU A 123 -8.21 9.81 0.28
CA GLU A 123 -7.23 9.24 -0.63
C GLU A 123 -6.21 8.31 0.06
N LEU A 124 -5.77 8.64 1.27
CA LEU A 124 -4.89 7.78 2.07
C LEU A 124 -5.67 6.61 2.65
N GLN A 125 -6.88 6.87 3.16
CA GLN A 125 -7.77 5.85 3.70
C GLN A 125 -8.11 4.77 2.65
N HIS A 126 -8.44 5.18 1.43
CA HIS A 126 -8.68 4.27 0.31
C HIS A 126 -7.45 3.43 -0.02
N ARG A 127 -6.26 4.03 -0.13
CA ARG A 127 -5.01 3.28 -0.41
C ARG A 127 -4.69 2.30 0.71
N GLY A 128 -4.86 2.71 1.97
CA GLY A 128 -4.67 1.85 3.13
C GLY A 128 -5.59 0.63 3.10
N VAL A 129 -6.89 0.81 2.89
CA VAL A 129 -7.83 -0.31 2.87
C VAL A 129 -7.59 -1.26 1.70
N VAL A 130 -7.15 -0.76 0.54
CA VAL A 130 -6.73 -1.60 -0.60
C VAL A 130 -5.54 -2.48 -0.22
N VAL A 131 -4.49 -1.91 0.41
CA VAL A 131 -3.32 -2.67 0.85
C VAL A 131 -3.72 -3.75 1.86
N VAL A 132 -4.52 -3.40 2.87
CA VAL A 132 -5.02 -4.34 3.89
C VAL A 132 -5.83 -5.47 3.25
N ARG A 133 -6.76 -5.14 2.35
CA ARG A 133 -7.57 -6.13 1.63
C ARG A 133 -6.70 -7.11 0.85
N ASN A 134 -5.74 -6.60 0.08
CA ASN A 134 -4.83 -7.44 -0.70
C ASN A 134 -3.98 -8.34 0.21
N MET A 135 -3.55 -7.82 1.36
CA MET A 135 -2.80 -8.60 2.35
C MET A 135 -3.63 -9.72 2.96
N MET A 136 -4.87 -9.44 3.36
CA MET A 136 -5.79 -10.44 3.89
C MET A 136 -6.12 -11.53 2.86
N ALA A 137 -6.34 -11.14 1.60
CA ALA A 137 -6.61 -12.09 0.54
C ALA A 137 -5.41 -12.98 0.20
N ALA A 138 -4.18 -12.48 0.37
CA ALA A 138 -2.97 -13.19 0.00
C ALA A 138 -2.52 -14.24 1.02
N ASP A 139 -2.70 -14.00 2.32
CA ASP A 139 -2.18 -14.89 3.37
C ASP A 139 -3.03 -14.88 4.66
N ARG A 140 -3.33 -16.07 5.18
CA ARG A 140 -4.17 -16.24 6.38
C ARG A 140 -3.48 -15.81 7.66
N GLU A 141 -2.17 -16.02 7.79
CA GLU A 141 -1.43 -15.62 9.00
C GLU A 141 -1.36 -14.09 9.10
N VAL A 142 -1.09 -13.42 7.97
CA VAL A 142 -1.16 -11.95 7.88
C VAL A 142 -2.56 -11.45 8.18
N ALA A 143 -3.60 -12.09 7.63
CA ALA A 143 -4.99 -11.76 7.94
C ALA A 143 -5.29 -11.90 9.46
N THR A 144 -4.75 -12.93 10.10
CA THR A 144 -4.90 -13.17 11.54
C THR A 144 -4.29 -12.01 12.33
N LYS A 145 -3.03 -11.65 12.05
CA LYS A 145 -2.34 -10.52 12.72
C LYS A 145 -3.08 -9.20 12.52
N LEU A 146 -3.64 -8.96 11.34
CA LEU A 146 -4.47 -7.78 11.08
C LEU A 146 -5.73 -7.80 11.97
N MET A 147 -6.47 -8.91 12.00
CA MET A 147 -7.73 -9.00 12.76
C MET A 147 -7.56 -9.04 14.29
N GLU A 148 -6.39 -9.44 14.79
CA GLU A 148 -6.04 -9.39 16.21
C GLU A 148 -5.57 -7.99 16.68
N SER A 149 -5.52 -7.02 15.78
CA SER A 149 -5.13 -5.64 16.08
C SER A 149 -6.33 -4.67 16.02
N GLU A 150 -6.10 -3.39 16.36
CA GLU A 150 -7.08 -2.30 16.20
C GLU A 150 -7.61 -2.15 14.76
N MET A 151 -6.95 -2.78 13.77
CA MET A 151 -7.42 -2.80 12.38
C MET A 151 -8.85 -3.35 12.26
N LEU A 152 -9.25 -4.34 13.07
CA LEU A 152 -10.61 -4.88 13.05
C LEU A 152 -11.66 -3.81 13.38
N GLU A 153 -11.38 -3.02 14.40
CA GLU A 153 -12.27 -1.94 14.87
C GLU A 153 -12.32 -0.82 13.85
N ILE A 154 -11.16 -0.43 13.31
CA ILE A 154 -11.04 0.58 12.24
C ILE A 154 -11.84 0.17 11.00
N LEU A 155 -11.70 -1.08 10.53
CA LEU A 155 -12.46 -1.60 9.39
C LEU A 155 -13.96 -1.65 9.69
N SER A 156 -14.34 -2.08 10.90
CA SER A 156 -15.74 -2.14 11.34
C SER A 156 -16.40 -0.75 11.31
N MET A 157 -15.69 0.29 11.76
CA MET A 157 -16.15 1.67 11.67
C MET A 157 -16.22 2.14 10.20
N ALA A 158 -15.20 1.83 9.40
CA ALA A 158 -15.13 2.24 7.99
C ALA A 158 -16.29 1.69 7.15
N THR A 159 -16.85 0.52 7.48
CA THR A 159 -18.03 -0.03 6.77
C THR A 159 -19.28 0.86 6.87
N ARG A 160 -19.32 1.78 7.83
CA ARG A 160 -20.46 2.68 8.11
C ARG A 160 -20.26 4.08 7.52
N ALA A 161 -19.15 4.33 6.82
CA ALA A 161 -18.85 5.63 6.23
C ALA A 161 -19.67 5.87 4.95
N GLU A 162 -20.87 6.45 5.10
CA GLU A 162 -21.80 6.74 3.99
C GLU A 162 -21.24 7.75 2.99
N ASP A 163 -20.39 8.67 3.45
CA ASP A 163 -19.71 9.68 2.64
C ASP A 163 -18.54 9.13 1.81
N LYS A 164 -18.12 7.88 2.06
CA LYS A 164 -16.96 7.23 1.42
C LYS A 164 -17.31 5.81 0.97
N PRO A 165 -18.22 5.64 -0.02
CA PRO A 165 -18.76 4.34 -0.38
C PRO A 165 -17.70 3.32 -0.85
N GLN A 166 -16.66 3.77 -1.55
CA GLN A 166 -15.57 2.89 -1.98
C GLN A 166 -14.75 2.34 -0.81
N VAL A 167 -14.49 3.17 0.21
CA VAL A 167 -13.78 2.74 1.42
C VAL A 167 -14.66 1.77 2.20
N ALA A 168 -15.95 2.09 2.38
CA ALA A 168 -16.90 1.25 3.08
C ALA A 168 -17.04 -0.13 2.42
N GLN A 169 -17.13 -0.18 1.09
CA GLN A 169 -17.19 -1.43 0.33
C GLN A 169 -15.91 -2.27 0.53
N LEU A 170 -14.73 -1.68 0.37
CA LEU A 170 -13.47 -2.41 0.55
C LEU A 170 -13.29 -2.91 1.99
N ALA A 171 -13.74 -2.12 2.98
CA ALA A 171 -13.74 -2.55 4.38
C ALA A 171 -14.69 -3.73 4.62
N GLN A 172 -15.87 -3.74 4.00
CA GLN A 172 -16.79 -4.89 4.06
C GLN A 172 -16.17 -6.14 3.44
N GLU A 173 -15.45 -6.00 2.33
CA GLU A 173 -14.71 -7.11 1.72
C GLU A 173 -13.62 -7.66 2.65
N CYS A 174 -12.88 -6.79 3.36
CA CYS A 174 -11.92 -7.22 4.38
C CYS A 174 -12.59 -8.05 5.49
N LEU A 175 -13.71 -7.57 6.04
CA LEU A 175 -14.43 -8.30 7.09
C LEU A 175 -15.00 -9.63 6.57
N ALA A 176 -15.48 -9.67 5.32
CA ALA A 176 -15.93 -10.91 4.69
C ALA A 176 -14.79 -11.93 4.53
N HIS A 177 -13.58 -11.48 4.18
CA HIS A 177 -12.38 -12.33 4.18
C HIS A 177 -12.04 -12.86 5.58
N ALA A 178 -12.15 -12.04 6.61
CA ALA A 178 -11.92 -12.49 7.99
C ALA A 178 -12.94 -13.56 8.42
N VAL A 179 -14.22 -13.40 8.04
CA VAL A 179 -15.27 -14.40 8.29
C VAL A 179 -14.97 -15.71 7.54
N SER A 180 -14.54 -15.65 6.28
CA SER A 180 -14.27 -16.85 5.49
C SER A 180 -13.08 -17.66 6.03
N TYR A 181 -12.13 -17.00 6.70
CA TYR A 181 -11.07 -17.66 7.46
C TYR A 181 -11.44 -18.08 8.89
N GLY A 182 -12.66 -17.77 9.34
CA GLY A 182 -13.13 -18.03 10.70
C GLY A 182 -12.42 -17.21 11.77
N LEU A 183 -11.83 -16.07 11.41
CA LEU A 183 -11.11 -15.18 12.33
C LEU A 183 -12.08 -14.32 13.15
N ILE A 184 -13.24 -14.00 12.57
CA ILE A 184 -14.31 -13.27 13.24
C ILE A 184 -15.65 -13.96 12.98
N LYS A 185 -16.62 -13.72 13.86
CA LYS A 185 -17.99 -14.16 13.63
C LYS A 185 -18.65 -13.28 12.56
N PRO A 186 -19.52 -13.83 11.70
CA PRO A 186 -20.37 -12.99 10.85
C PRO A 186 -21.15 -12.04 11.76
N ASN A 187 -21.19 -10.75 11.42
CA ASN A 187 -22.13 -9.85 12.07
C ASN A 187 -23.52 -10.45 11.87
N ALA A 188 -24.20 -10.81 12.96
CA ALA A 188 -25.63 -11.07 12.93
C ALA A 188 -26.24 -9.81 12.31
N ALA A 189 -26.82 -9.96 11.13
CA ALA A 189 -27.15 -8.86 10.25
C ALA A 189 -27.92 -7.76 10.99
N ALA A 190 -27.60 -6.51 10.64
CA ALA A 190 -28.52 -5.39 10.72
C ALA A 190 -29.92 -5.89 10.32
N GLY A 191 -30.80 -5.94 11.31
CA GLY A 191 -32.06 -6.64 11.26
C GLY A 191 -32.91 -6.29 12.46
N GLU A 192 -32.98 -4.99 12.78
CA GLU A 192 -34.11 -4.31 13.42
C GLU A 192 -34.25 -2.91 12.81
#